data_AF-A0A8C4LJ48-F1
#
_entry.id   AF-A0A8C4LJ48-F1
#
_cell.length_a   1.000
_cell.length_b   1.000
_cell.length_c   1.000
_cell.angle_alpha   90.00
_cell.angle_beta   90.00
_cell.angle_gamma   90.00
#
_symmetry.space_group_name_H-M   'P 1'
#
loop_
_entity.id
_entity.type
_entity.pdbx_description
1 polymer ?
#
loop_
_entity_poly.entity_id
_entity_poly.type
_entity_poly.pdbx_seq_one_letter_code
_entity_poly.pdbx_strand_id
1 'polypeptide(L)'
;MSAVGCGRRQARVSRLVSFSATHRLHSKSLSNEENLKLFGKCNNPNGHGHNYKDLCLDVNLLKVMLVFWYFVLFPIVMVTVQGEIDPVTGMVMNLTDLKEYMEEAIMKPLDHKNLDLDVPYFADIVSTTENVAVYIWENLQKFLPTYGHLNSFNSED
;
A
#
# COMPACT_ATOMS: atom_id res chain seq x y z
N MET A 1 35.15 20.48 26.13
CA MET A 1 34.31 19.25 26.15
C MET A 1 32.94 19.64 25.60
N SER A 2 32.70 19.44 24.30
CA SER A 2 31.38 19.59 23.69
C SER A 2 30.84 18.19 23.40
N ALA A 3 29.74 17.82 24.05
CA ALA A 3 29.03 16.60 23.75
C ALA A 3 28.53 16.68 22.29
N VAL A 4 29.05 15.79 21.44
CA VAL A 4 28.52 15.58 20.09
C VAL A 4 27.09 15.06 20.27
N GLY A 5 26.11 15.80 19.75
CA GLY A 5 24.71 15.41 19.82
C GLY A 5 24.51 14.05 19.16
N CYS A 6 24.25 13.02 19.97
CA CYS A 6 23.89 11.71 19.48
C CYS A 6 22.44 11.80 18.94
N GLY A 7 22.30 12.06 17.64
CA GLY A 7 21.01 11.97 16.96
C GLY A 7 20.42 10.59 17.20
N ARG A 8 19.13 10.53 17.54
CA ARG A 8 18.44 9.25 17.79
C ARG A 8 18.51 8.39 16.52
N ARG A 9 18.84 7.11 16.68
CA ARG A 9 18.99 6.17 15.56
C ARG A 9 17.66 6.01 14.84
N GLN A 10 17.67 6.12 13.51
CA GLN A 10 16.52 5.93 12.64
C GLN A 10 16.60 4.54 11.99
N ALA A 11 15.46 3.90 11.77
CA ALA A 11 15.39 2.66 11.00
C ALA A 11 14.09 2.57 10.20
N ARG A 12 14.10 1.69 9.19
CA ARG A 12 12.93 1.26 8.42
C ARG A 12 12.61 -0.19 8.77
N VAL A 13 11.34 -0.47 9.01
CA VAL A 13 10.84 -1.81 9.29
C VAL A 13 9.72 -2.10 8.30
N SER A 14 9.83 -3.22 7.60
CA SER A 14 8.85 -3.61 6.58
C SER A 14 8.15 -4.90 6.96
N ARG A 15 6.82 -4.95 6.79
CA ARG A 15 6.02 -6.15 6.95
C ARG A 15 5.32 -6.51 5.66
N LEU A 16 5.37 -7.78 5.33
CA LEU A 16 4.87 -8.31 4.08
C LEU A 16 3.53 -9.03 4.29
N VAL A 17 2.53 -8.75 3.45
CA VAL A 17 1.23 -9.46 3.42
C VAL A 17 0.83 -9.80 1.98
N SER A 18 -0.19 -10.63 1.86
CA SER A 18 -0.77 -11.01 0.58
C SER A 18 -2.25 -11.23 0.72
N PHE A 19 -3.04 -10.76 -0.24
CA PHE A 19 -4.47 -11.03 -0.32
C PHE A 19 -4.86 -11.49 -1.72
N SER A 20 -5.93 -12.25 -1.83
CA SER A 20 -6.48 -12.72 -3.11
C SER A 20 -7.76 -11.96 -3.41
N ALA A 21 -7.87 -11.32 -4.57
CA ALA A 21 -9.10 -10.63 -4.96
C ALA A 21 -9.38 -10.73 -6.45
N THR A 22 -10.65 -10.58 -6.81
CA THR A 22 -11.12 -10.53 -8.19
C THR A 22 -11.55 -9.13 -8.58
N HIS A 23 -11.45 -8.79 -9.85
CA HIS A 23 -11.87 -7.49 -10.36
C HIS A 23 -12.01 -7.48 -11.89
N ARG A 24 -12.50 -6.36 -12.42
CA ARG A 24 -12.56 -6.04 -13.84
C ARG A 24 -12.20 -4.58 -14.04
N LEU A 25 -11.13 -4.32 -14.80
CA LEU A 25 -10.79 -2.94 -15.17
C LEU A 25 -11.81 -2.43 -16.18
N HIS A 26 -12.77 -1.63 -15.73
CA HIS A 26 -13.84 -1.06 -16.56
C HIS A 26 -14.21 0.34 -16.05
N SER A 27 -14.17 1.34 -16.93
CA SER A 27 -14.60 2.70 -16.62
C SER A 27 -16.02 2.94 -17.12
N LYS A 28 -16.92 3.37 -16.22
CA LYS A 28 -18.30 3.77 -16.56
C LYS A 28 -18.37 5.00 -17.48
N SER A 29 -17.27 5.76 -17.57
CA SER A 29 -17.19 6.97 -18.40
C SER A 29 -16.75 6.68 -19.85
N LEU A 30 -16.39 5.42 -20.15
CA LEU A 30 -15.96 5.00 -21.48
C LEU A 30 -17.00 4.05 -22.09
N SER A 31 -17.12 4.05 -23.41
CA SER A 31 -17.91 3.03 -24.13
C SER A 31 -17.30 1.63 -23.97
N ASN A 32 -18.05 0.59 -24.32
CA ASN A 32 -17.56 -0.79 -24.29
C ASN A 32 -16.35 -1.00 -25.23
N GLU A 33 -16.35 -0.37 -26.40
CA GLU A 33 -15.24 -0.46 -27.36
C GLU A 33 -13.98 0.21 -26.83
N GLU A 34 -14.12 1.42 -26.25
CA GLU A 34 -13.00 2.14 -25.62
C GLU A 34 -12.42 1.36 -24.44
N ASN A 35 -13.28 0.81 -23.58
CA ASN A 35 -12.87 -0.04 -22.47
C ASN A 35 -12.11 -1.29 -22.94
N LEU A 36 -12.62 -1.98 -23.97
CA LEU A 36 -11.97 -3.17 -24.52
C LEU A 36 -10.62 -2.80 -25.16
N LYS A 37 -10.54 -1.69 -25.89
CA LYS A 37 -9.31 -1.20 -26.52
C LYS A 37 -8.25 -0.80 -25.48
N LEU A 38 -8.68 -0.16 -24.39
CA LEU A 38 -7.78 0.34 -23.35
C LEU A 38 -7.30 -0.78 -22.41
N PHE A 39 -8.23 -1.55 -21.85
CA PHE A 39 -7.92 -2.54 -20.79
C PHE A 39 -7.73 -3.97 -21.33
N GLY A 40 -8.09 -4.24 -22.59
CA GLY A 40 -7.88 -5.53 -23.25
C GLY A 40 -8.45 -6.69 -22.44
N LYS A 41 -7.61 -7.71 -22.18
CA LYS A 41 -7.99 -8.91 -21.41
C LYS A 41 -8.46 -8.60 -19.99
N CYS A 42 -8.01 -7.48 -19.39
CA CYS A 42 -8.40 -7.07 -18.05
C CYS A 42 -9.85 -6.55 -17.98
N ASN A 43 -10.48 -6.27 -19.14
CA ASN A 43 -11.89 -5.88 -19.25
C ASN A 43 -12.86 -7.06 -19.40
N ASN A 44 -12.40 -8.32 -19.24
CA ASN A 44 -13.25 -9.51 -19.32
C ASN A 44 -14.56 -9.31 -18.54
N PRO A 45 -15.76 -9.46 -19.16
CA PRO A 45 -17.04 -9.25 -18.47
C PRO A 45 -17.23 -10.10 -17.21
N ASN A 46 -16.61 -11.29 -17.15
CA ASN A 46 -16.64 -12.16 -15.97
C ASN A 46 -15.54 -11.85 -14.94
N GLY A 47 -14.75 -10.78 -15.17
CA GLY A 47 -13.60 -10.42 -14.35
C GLY A 47 -12.42 -11.38 -14.48
N HIS A 48 -11.46 -11.19 -13.60
CA HIS A 48 -10.28 -12.03 -13.40
C HIS A 48 -9.77 -11.85 -11.96
N GLY A 49 -8.89 -12.74 -11.51
CA GLY A 49 -8.36 -12.74 -10.15
C GLY A 49 -6.85 -12.53 -10.10
N HIS A 50 -6.40 -11.96 -8.99
CA HIS A 50 -5.00 -11.83 -8.65
C HIS A 50 -4.76 -12.26 -7.21
N ASN A 51 -3.56 -12.79 -6.97
CA ASN A 51 -2.98 -12.77 -5.65
C ASN A 51 -2.20 -11.47 -5.55
N TYR A 52 -2.82 -10.45 -4.96
CA TYR A 52 -2.27 -9.10 -4.80
C TYR A 52 -1.15 -9.11 -3.80
N LYS A 53 0.03 -8.82 -4.34
CA LYS A 53 1.23 -8.90 -3.57
C LYS A 53 2.29 -8.05 -4.31
N ASP A 54 2.33 -6.72 -4.28
CA ASP A 54 3.48 -5.89 -4.78
C ASP A 54 3.13 -4.40 -4.66
N LEU A 55 2.53 -4.07 -3.52
CA LEU A 55 2.28 -2.69 -3.16
C LEU A 55 3.27 -2.36 -2.07
N CYS A 56 4.40 -1.77 -2.47
CA CYS A 56 5.32 -1.13 -1.54
C CYS A 56 4.73 0.21 -1.16
N LEU A 57 4.28 0.32 0.09
CA LEU A 57 3.75 1.55 0.66
C LEU A 57 4.71 2.03 1.74
N ASP A 58 5.34 3.18 1.50
CA ASP A 58 6.19 3.86 2.49
C ASP A 58 5.33 4.84 3.29
N VAL A 59 5.07 4.53 4.57
CA VAL A 59 4.20 5.32 5.47
C VAL A 59 4.69 6.74 5.76
N ASN A 60 5.93 7.08 5.37
CA ASN A 60 6.52 8.40 5.63
C ASN A 60 6.82 9.21 4.38
N LEU A 61 6.69 8.63 3.20
CA LEU A 61 6.85 9.33 1.94
C LEU A 61 5.70 8.98 1.02
N LEU A 62 4.79 9.94 0.85
CA LEU A 62 3.89 9.98 -0.30
C LEU A 62 4.70 10.35 -1.56
N LYS A 63 5.69 9.52 -1.89
CA LYS A 63 6.13 9.29 -3.25
C LYS A 63 5.74 7.85 -3.50
N VAL A 64 4.60 7.66 -4.16
CA VAL A 64 4.25 6.38 -4.78
C VAL A 64 5.46 6.00 -5.64
N MET A 65 6.35 5.15 -5.14
CA MET A 65 7.49 4.64 -5.90
C MET A 65 6.96 3.59 -6.86
N LEU A 66 6.34 4.07 -7.94
CA LEU A 66 6.22 3.36 -9.21
C LEU A 66 7.62 3.24 -9.85
N VAL A 67 8.60 2.67 -9.14
CA VAL A 67 9.92 2.40 -9.72
C VAL A 67 10.52 1.20 -8.99
N PHE A 68 10.34 0.00 -9.53
CA PHE A 68 11.47 -0.80 -9.99
C PHE A 68 10.97 -1.76 -11.07
N TRP A 69 11.28 -1.36 -12.31
CA TRP A 69 11.22 -2.21 -13.49
C TRP A 69 12.14 -3.42 -13.33
N TYR A 70 11.73 -4.54 -13.93
CA TYR A 70 12.39 -5.84 -14.10
C TYR A 70 12.19 -6.91 -13.01
N PHE A 71 11.68 -8.05 -13.49
CA PHE A 71 11.38 -9.32 -12.81
C PHE A 71 10.02 -9.45 -12.12
N VAL A 72 9.00 -9.51 -12.98
CA VAL A 72 7.83 -10.39 -12.79
C VAL A 72 8.35 -11.77 -12.42
N LEU A 73 8.14 -12.27 -11.19
CA LEU A 73 8.02 -13.72 -10.94
C LEU A 73 7.43 -14.13 -9.57
N PHE A 74 7.39 -13.30 -8.51
CA PHE A 74 6.73 -13.70 -7.26
C PHE A 74 6.18 -12.47 -6.51
N PRO A 75 4.86 -12.36 -6.28
CA PRO A 75 4.31 -11.10 -5.81
C PRO A 75 4.35 -11.03 -4.23
N ILE A 76 4.69 -9.89 -3.57
CA ILE A 76 4.53 -9.58 -2.10
C ILE A 76 4.01 -8.13 -1.76
N VAL A 77 2.93 -7.89 -0.98
CA VAL A 77 2.58 -6.51 -0.47
C VAL A 77 3.53 -6.15 0.67
N MET A 78 4.17 -4.97 0.65
CA MET A 78 5.15 -4.56 1.67
C MET A 78 4.77 -3.21 2.27
N VAL A 79 4.41 -3.19 3.56
CA VAL A 79 4.19 -1.95 4.32
C VAL A 79 5.47 -1.62 5.06
N THR A 80 6.04 -0.45 4.78
CA THR A 80 7.28 0.02 5.41
C THR A 80 7.01 1.18 6.34
N VAL A 81 7.38 1.01 7.62
CA VAL A 81 7.36 2.06 8.64
C VAL A 81 8.76 2.58 8.90
N GLN A 82 8.93 3.90 9.00
CA GLN A 82 10.20 4.54 9.36
C GLN A 82 10.01 5.34 10.65
N GLY A 83 11.03 5.34 11.52
CA GLY A 83 11.02 6.15 12.72
C GLY A 83 12.25 5.93 13.60
N GLU A 84 12.24 6.60 14.75
CA GLU A 84 13.27 6.46 15.77
C GLU A 84 13.20 5.06 16.41
N ILE A 85 14.37 4.47 16.65
CA ILE A 85 14.47 3.24 17.43
C ILE A 85 14.30 3.60 18.91
N ASP A 86 13.21 3.14 19.52
CA ASP A 86 12.96 3.32 20.94
C ASP A 86 14.13 2.71 21.76
N PRO A 87 14.74 3.47 22.69
CA PRO A 87 15.96 3.06 23.36
C PRO A 87 15.76 1.93 24.40
N VAL A 88 14.52 1.68 24.82
CA VAL A 88 14.19 0.64 25.80
C VAL A 88 13.84 -0.67 25.11
N THR A 89 13.01 -0.60 24.06
CA THR A 89 12.45 -1.75 23.35
C THR A 89 13.25 -2.14 22.11
N GLY A 90 14.03 -1.21 21.54
CA GLY A 90 14.75 -1.43 20.29
C GLY A 90 13.86 -1.46 19.05
N MET A 91 12.59 -1.04 19.17
CA MET A 91 11.60 -1.09 18.09
C MET A 91 11.37 0.30 17.50
N VAL A 92 11.13 0.36 16.18
CA VAL A 92 10.52 1.53 15.53
C VAL A 92 9.00 1.53 15.78
N MET A 93 8.40 0.35 15.69
CA MET A 93 6.99 0.10 15.96
C MET A 93 6.85 -1.34 16.44
N ASN A 94 5.87 -1.60 17.30
CA ASN A 94 5.50 -2.97 17.66
C ASN A 94 4.93 -3.70 16.43
N LEU A 95 5.56 -4.83 16.07
CA LEU A 95 5.15 -5.62 14.91
C LEU A 95 3.80 -6.32 15.08
N THR A 96 3.32 -6.48 16.32
CA THR A 96 1.98 -6.97 16.61
C THR A 96 0.94 -5.93 16.22
N ASP A 97 1.14 -4.66 16.62
CA ASP A 97 0.25 -3.56 16.27
C ASP A 97 0.22 -3.35 14.75
N LEU A 98 1.39 -3.37 14.10
CA LEU A 98 1.47 -3.27 12.63
C LEU A 98 0.71 -4.40 11.93
N LYS A 99 0.73 -5.62 12.48
CA LYS A 99 -0.05 -6.74 11.95
C LYS A 99 -1.55 -6.47 12.06
N GLU A 100 -2.01 -5.97 13.21
CA GLU A 100 -3.42 -5.64 13.44
C GLU A 100 -3.89 -4.51 12.51
N TYR A 101 -3.09 -3.47 12.32
CA TYR A 101 -3.40 -2.40 11.38
C TYR A 101 -3.53 -2.90 9.94
N MET A 102 -2.61 -3.78 9.51
CA MET A 102 -2.68 -4.39 8.17
C MET A 102 -3.88 -5.33 8.04
N GLU A 103 -4.26 -6.03 9.11
CA GLU A 103 -5.45 -6.89 9.13
C GLU A 103 -6.73 -6.08 8.89
N GLU A 104 -6.92 -4.97 9.61
CA GLU A 104 -8.09 -4.09 9.46
C GLU A 104 -8.08 -3.31 8.14
N ALA A 105 -6.92 -2.80 7.72
CA ALA A 105 -6.82 -1.92 6.56
C ALA A 105 -6.77 -2.64 5.20
N ILE A 106 -6.23 -3.87 5.17
CA ILE A 106 -5.95 -4.64 3.95
C ILE A 106 -6.74 -5.95 3.94
N MET A 107 -6.49 -6.83 4.91
CA MET A 107 -6.96 -8.22 4.82
C MET A 107 -8.48 -8.30 4.89
N LYS A 108 -9.11 -7.76 5.93
CA LYS A 108 -10.56 -7.77 6.08
C LYS A 108 -11.32 -7.14 4.90
N PRO A 109 -10.93 -5.95 4.40
CA PRO A 109 -11.66 -5.34 3.30
C PRO A 109 -11.36 -5.92 1.92
N LEU A 110 -10.20 -6.56 1.69
CA LEU A 110 -9.77 -6.94 0.33
C LEU A 110 -9.63 -8.45 0.11
N ASP A 111 -9.31 -9.23 1.14
CA ASP A 111 -9.01 -10.65 0.95
C ASP A 111 -10.27 -11.47 0.67
N HIS A 112 -10.17 -12.35 -0.33
CA HIS A 112 -11.26 -13.15 -0.87
C HIS A 112 -12.49 -12.32 -1.31
N LYS A 113 -12.26 -11.10 -1.83
CA LYS A 113 -13.31 -10.20 -2.32
C LYS A 113 -13.27 -10.00 -3.83
N ASN A 114 -14.40 -9.54 -4.37
CA ASN A 114 -14.45 -8.82 -5.63
C ASN A 114 -14.29 -7.32 -5.34
N LEU A 115 -13.24 -6.69 -5.87
CA LEU A 115 -12.95 -5.28 -5.60
C LEU A 115 -14.10 -4.37 -6.04
N ASP A 116 -14.63 -4.58 -7.24
CA ASP A 116 -15.64 -3.69 -7.84
C ASP A 116 -17.04 -3.86 -7.22
N LEU A 117 -17.30 -5.02 -6.61
CA LEU A 117 -18.63 -5.38 -6.08
C LEU A 117 -18.71 -5.35 -4.55
N ASP A 118 -17.66 -5.79 -3.86
CA ASP A 118 -17.66 -5.96 -2.40
C ASP A 118 -16.99 -4.80 -1.66
N VAL A 119 -16.24 -3.94 -2.35
CA VAL A 119 -15.49 -2.83 -1.74
C VAL A 119 -16.06 -1.51 -2.24
N PRO A 120 -16.86 -0.79 -1.43
CA PRO A 120 -17.58 0.41 -1.87
C PRO A 120 -16.72 1.50 -2.52
N TYR A 121 -15.43 1.59 -2.16
CA TYR A 121 -14.48 2.53 -2.74
C TYR A 121 -14.34 2.38 -4.27
N PHE A 122 -14.38 1.15 -4.80
CA PHE A 122 -14.24 0.88 -6.24
C PHE A 122 -15.56 0.91 -7.01
N ALA A 123 -16.68 1.30 -6.37
CA ALA A 123 -17.96 1.39 -7.06
C ALA A 123 -17.91 2.33 -8.27
N ASP A 124 -17.17 3.44 -8.16
CA ASP A 124 -17.00 4.46 -9.20
C ASP A 124 -15.53 4.72 -9.57
N ILE A 125 -14.60 3.97 -8.98
CA ILE A 125 -13.15 4.10 -9.21
C ILE A 125 -12.65 2.80 -9.83
N VAL A 126 -11.95 2.89 -10.97
CA VAL A 126 -11.39 1.72 -11.65
C VAL A 126 -10.36 1.04 -10.73
N SER A 127 -10.48 -0.26 -10.51
CA SER A 127 -9.65 -1.05 -9.59
C SER A 127 -8.23 -1.34 -10.10
N THR A 128 -7.55 -0.37 -10.71
CA THR A 128 -6.15 -0.55 -11.11
C THR A 128 -5.25 -0.72 -9.87
N THR A 129 -4.06 -1.31 -10.06
CA THR A 129 -3.09 -1.49 -8.97
C THR A 129 -2.74 -0.16 -8.29
N GLU A 130 -2.66 0.93 -9.05
CA GLU A 130 -2.42 2.28 -8.54
C GLU A 130 -3.55 2.73 -7.59
N ASN A 131 -4.81 2.54 -7.97
CA ASN A 131 -5.95 2.91 -7.13
C ASN A 131 -6.09 2.00 -5.91
N VAL A 132 -5.71 0.72 -6.03
CA VAL A 132 -5.58 -0.19 -4.88
C VAL A 132 -4.50 0.31 -3.91
N ALA A 133 -3.39 0.86 -4.42
CA ALA A 133 -2.34 1.43 -3.57
C ALA A 133 -2.80 2.65 -2.79
N VAL A 134 -3.51 3.56 -3.47
CA VAL A 134 -4.13 4.72 -2.82
C VAL A 134 -5.13 4.28 -1.76
N TYR A 135 -6.00 3.32 -2.08
CA TYR A 135 -6.98 2.80 -1.13
C TYR A 135 -6.33 2.21 0.13
N ILE A 136 -5.33 1.34 -0.04
CA ILE A 136 -4.64 0.72 1.10
C ILE A 136 -3.92 1.80 1.92
N TRP A 137 -3.27 2.75 1.26
CA TRP A 137 -2.63 3.88 1.92
C TRP A 137 -3.60 4.67 2.81
N GLU A 138 -4.70 5.13 2.23
CA GLU A 138 -5.71 5.92 2.94
C GLU A 138 -6.33 5.15 4.10
N ASN A 139 -6.49 3.83 3.97
CA ASN A 139 -6.95 2.98 5.05
C ASN A 139 -5.92 2.81 6.17
N LEU A 140 -4.65 2.55 5.84
CA LEU A 140 -3.58 2.41 6.83
C LEU A 140 -3.40 3.68 7.65
N GLN A 141 -3.49 4.86 7.02
CA GLN A 141 -3.37 6.16 7.69
C GLN A 141 -4.41 6.38 8.81
N LYS A 142 -5.53 5.65 8.81
CA LYS A 142 -6.56 5.72 9.86
C LYS A 142 -6.11 5.04 11.16
N PHE A 143 -5.18 4.09 11.06
CA PHE A 143 -4.71 3.28 12.18
C PHE A 143 -3.29 3.65 12.62
N LEU A 144 -2.47 4.10 11.68
CA LEU A 144 -1.10 4.51 11.98
C LEU A 144 -1.11 5.74 12.89
N PRO A 145 -0.25 5.78 13.92
CA PRO A 145 -0.13 6.95 14.75
C PRO A 145 0.26 8.14 13.87
N THR A 146 -0.42 9.28 14.05
CA THR A 146 0.01 10.52 13.44
C THR A 146 1.40 10.82 13.97
N TYR A 147 2.44 10.60 13.17
CA TYR A 147 3.78 11.07 13.49
C TYR A 147 3.77 12.60 13.41
N GLY A 148 3.29 13.21 14.50
CA GLY A 148 3.36 14.64 14.70
C GLY A 148 4.82 15.06 14.72
N HIS A 149 5.17 15.99 13.84
CA HIS A 149 6.43 16.73 13.84
C HIS A 149 7.71 15.89 13.68
N LEU A 150 7.91 15.30 12.50
CA LEU A 150 9.26 15.19 11.96
C LEU A 150 9.37 16.12 10.76
N ASN A 151 10.23 17.13 10.92
CA ASN A 151 10.54 18.13 9.92
C ASN A 151 10.74 17.48 8.55
N SER A 152 10.19 18.12 7.52
CA SER A 152 10.46 17.84 6.11
C SER A 152 11.95 17.54 5.90
N PHE A 153 12.31 16.28 5.72
CA PHE A 153 13.63 15.91 5.24
C PHE A 153 13.56 15.99 3.71
N ASN A 154 14.11 17.08 3.17
CA ASN A 154 14.45 17.15 1.76
C ASN A 154 15.52 16.07 1.50
N SER A 155 15.18 15.05 0.72
CA SER A 155 16.12 14.05 0.25
C SER A 155 16.88 14.60 -0.96
N GLU A 156 17.89 15.44 -0.69
CA GLU A 156 19.03 15.62 -1.59
C GLU A 156 20.26 15.22 -0.76
N ASP A 157 20.62 13.93 -0.83
CA ASP A 157 21.98 13.39 -0.65
C ASP A 157 21.95 11.87 -0.97
#